data_AF-A0A9E1J990-F1
#
_entry.id   AF-A0A9E1J990-F1
#
_cell.length_a   1.000
_cell.length_b   1.000
_cell.length_c   1.000
_cell.angle_alpha   90.00
_cell.angle_beta   90.00
_cell.angle_gamma   90.00
#
_symmetry.space_group_name_H-M   'P 1'
#
loop_
_entity.id
_entity.type
_entity.pdbx_description
1 polymer ?
#
loop_
_entity_poly.entity_id
_entity_poly.type
_entity_poly.pdbx_seq_one_letter_code
_entity_poly.pdbx_strand_id
1 'polypeptide(L)'
;MEDLQCQVCGGDDCPPHAEQGNWSYRRCADCGLVFLSPMLNDDALAALYANPDSGGTRAYFRKEASKLRRARGRVRHLANAMNGGPDGRSFLDVGCSGGFMTQAAMEAGFVATGIDPDGDAVAHAREHYPG
;
A
#
# COMPACT_ATOMS: atom_id res chain seq x y z
N MET A 1 -16.74 19.21 -2.26
CA MET A 1 -17.80 18.69 -1.37
C MET A 1 -17.07 17.97 -0.26
N GLU A 2 -17.28 18.34 1.00
CA GLU A 2 -16.57 17.71 2.13
C GLU A 2 -17.14 16.31 2.40
N ASP A 3 -16.26 15.36 2.70
CA ASP A 3 -16.66 14.01 3.13
C ASP A 3 -16.88 14.02 4.64
N LEU A 4 -18.14 13.93 5.06
CA LEU A 4 -18.53 14.02 6.48
C LEU A 4 -18.84 12.66 7.11
N GLN A 5 -19.00 11.61 6.28
CA GLN A 5 -19.33 10.27 6.75
C GLN A 5 -18.08 9.39 6.81
N CYS A 6 -17.98 8.57 7.87
CA CYS A 6 -16.89 7.62 8.04
C CYS A 6 -16.93 6.51 6.98
N GLN A 7 -15.82 6.34 6.25
CA GLN A 7 -15.68 5.32 5.20
C GLN A 7 -15.61 3.87 5.71
N VAL A 8 -15.44 3.66 7.03
CA VAL A 8 -15.31 2.32 7.62
C VAL A 8 -16.59 1.87 8.32
N CYS A 9 -17.19 2.72 9.16
CA CYS A 9 -18.37 2.35 9.95
C CYS A 9 -19.66 3.04 9.52
N GLY A 10 -19.60 4.03 8.62
CA GLY A 10 -20.75 4.83 8.20
C GLY A 10 -21.24 5.85 9.22
N GLY A 11 -20.52 6.04 10.34
CA GLY A 11 -20.87 7.05 11.34
C GLY A 11 -20.75 8.48 10.78
N ASP A 12 -21.70 9.33 11.18
CA ASP A 12 -21.83 10.70 10.66
C ASP A 12 -21.20 11.76 11.59
N ASP A 13 -20.79 11.37 12.81
CA ASP A 13 -20.05 12.23 13.73
C ASP A 13 -18.53 12.13 13.48
N CYS A 14 -18.06 12.94 12.53
CA CYS A 14 -16.65 13.02 12.13
C CYS A 14 -16.12 14.47 12.26
N PRO A 15 -15.88 14.95 13.49
CA PRO A 15 -15.34 16.29 13.71
C PRO A 15 -13.94 16.47 13.07
N PRO A 16 -13.55 17.71 12.74
CA PRO A 16 -12.18 18.03 12.32
C PRO A 16 -11.15 17.51 13.34
N HIS A 17 -10.05 16.97 12.83
CA HIS A 17 -9.00 16.36 13.65
C HIS A 17 -7.65 17.05 13.49
N ALA A 18 -7.23 17.32 12.26
CA ALA A 18 -5.93 17.92 11.96
C ALA A 18 -5.92 18.57 10.57
N GLU A 19 -4.98 19.50 10.37
CA GLU A 19 -4.69 20.10 9.07
C GLU A 19 -3.19 20.02 8.79
N GLN A 20 -2.81 19.74 7.54
CA GLN A 20 -1.43 19.73 7.09
C GLN A 20 -1.32 20.26 5.67
N GLY A 21 -0.85 21.51 5.52
CA GLY A 21 -0.82 22.17 4.22
C GLY A 21 -2.22 22.29 3.65
N ASN A 22 -2.46 21.72 2.47
CA ASN A 22 -3.78 21.73 1.82
C ASN A 22 -4.65 20.51 2.20
N TRP A 23 -4.22 19.69 3.15
CA TRP A 23 -4.92 18.49 3.58
C TRP A 23 -5.66 18.73 4.89
N SER A 24 -6.95 18.40 4.91
CA SER A 24 -7.79 18.46 6.10
C SER A 24 -8.21 17.04 6.49
N TYR A 25 -8.12 16.72 7.77
CA TYR A 25 -8.42 15.40 8.31
C TYR A 25 -9.55 15.47 9.33
N ARG A 26 -10.42 14.46 9.32
CA ARG A 26 -11.51 14.26 10.28
C ARG A 26 -11.30 12.97 11.04
N ARG A 27 -11.88 12.87 12.25
CA ARG A 27 -11.82 11.65 13.06
C ARG A 27 -13.23 11.21 13.43
N CYS A 28 -13.59 9.99 13.09
CA CYS A 28 -14.86 9.39 13.48
C CYS A 28 -14.93 9.20 15.01
N ALA A 29 -16.00 9.68 15.63
CA ALA A 29 -16.24 9.53 17.07
C ALA A 29 -16.55 8.08 17.47
N ASP A 30 -17.16 7.29 16.57
CA ASP A 30 -17.57 5.91 16.86
C ASP A 30 -16.43 4.91 16.75
N CYS A 31 -15.75 4.83 15.60
CA CYS A 31 -14.70 3.83 15.34
C CYS A 31 -13.27 4.38 15.47
N GLY A 32 -13.11 5.70 15.59
CA GLY A 32 -11.81 6.34 15.75
C GLY A 32 -10.98 6.50 14.47
N LEU A 33 -11.48 6.09 13.29
CA LEU A 33 -10.79 6.28 12.01
C LEU A 33 -10.48 7.76 11.78
N VAL A 34 -9.22 8.06 11.47
CA VAL A 34 -8.80 9.37 10.93
C VAL A 34 -8.73 9.26 9.41
N PHE A 35 -9.41 10.15 8.70
CA PHE A 35 -9.48 10.13 7.24
C PHE A 35 -9.39 11.54 6.65
N LEU A 36 -8.95 11.62 5.39
CA LEU A 36 -8.86 12.86 4.63
C LEU A 36 -10.25 13.33 4.20
N SER A 37 -10.53 14.62 4.33
CA SER A 37 -11.77 15.26 3.86
C SER A 37 -11.47 16.62 3.22
N PRO A 38 -11.80 16.84 1.93
CA PRO A 38 -12.37 15.87 1.01
C PRO A 38 -11.35 14.82 0.56
N MET A 39 -11.82 13.62 0.26
CA MET A 39 -11.05 12.61 -0.45
C MET A 39 -10.69 13.13 -1.84
N LEU A 40 -9.51 12.73 -2.31
CA LEU A 40 -9.09 13.00 -3.68
C LEU A 40 -10.05 12.32 -4.66
N ASN A 41 -10.39 13.01 -5.74
CA ASN A 41 -11.02 12.35 -6.88
C ASN A 41 -9.99 11.50 -7.64
N ASP A 42 -10.47 10.64 -8.53
CA ASP A 42 -9.62 9.69 -9.27
C ASP A 42 -8.50 10.39 -10.05
N ASP A 43 -8.77 11.54 -10.68
CA ASP A 43 -7.78 12.30 -11.44
C ASP A 43 -6.68 12.88 -10.54
N ALA A 44 -7.05 13.47 -9.40
CA ALA A 44 -6.09 14.04 -8.46
C ALA A 44 -5.28 12.94 -7.75
N LEU A 45 -5.90 11.78 -7.49
CA LEU A 45 -5.21 10.61 -6.97
C LEU A 45 -4.22 10.04 -7.99
N ALA A 46 -4.62 9.90 -9.26
CA ALA A 46 -3.74 9.44 -10.33
C ALA A 46 -2.55 10.38 -10.53
N ALA A 47 -2.78 11.70 -10.50
CA ALA A 47 -1.71 12.70 -10.56
C ALA A 47 -0.75 12.61 -9.38
N LEU A 48 -1.24 12.28 -8.18
CA LEU A 48 -0.40 12.08 -6.99
C LEU A 48 0.52 10.85 -7.14
N TYR A 49 0.01 9.75 -7.72
CA TYR A 49 0.82 8.56 -7.99
C TYR A 49 1.82 8.75 -9.14
N ALA A 50 1.44 9.50 -10.18
CA ALA A 50 2.33 9.78 -11.31
C ALA A 50 3.48 10.75 -10.98
N ASN A 51 3.42 11.45 -9.84
CA ASN A 51 4.42 12.42 -9.47
C ASN A 51 5.65 11.73 -8.81
N PRO A 52 6.86 11.84 -9.39
CA PRO A 52 8.07 11.20 -8.86
C PRO A 52 8.52 11.74 -7.50
N ASP A 53 8.09 12.96 -7.13
CA ASP A 53 8.50 13.65 -5.91
C ASP A 53 7.53 13.43 -4.73
N SER A 54 6.30 12.96 -4.99
CA SER A 54 5.33 12.53 -3.97
C SER A 54 5.57 11.10 -3.46
N GLY A 55 6.63 10.44 -3.92
CA GLY A 55 7.00 9.07 -3.54
C GLY A 55 7.15 8.11 -4.71
N GLY A 56 6.85 8.55 -5.94
CA GLY A 56 7.06 7.78 -7.16
C GLY A 56 8.51 7.39 -7.42
N THR A 57 8.67 6.25 -8.09
CA THR A 57 9.86 5.62 -8.71
C THR A 57 11.25 5.95 -8.12
N ARG A 58 11.70 7.21 -8.12
CA ARG A 58 13.07 7.62 -7.74
C ARG A 58 13.34 7.65 -6.22
N ALA A 59 12.34 7.93 -5.39
CA ALA A 59 12.48 7.84 -3.93
C ALA A 59 12.34 6.39 -3.42
N TYR A 60 11.68 5.53 -4.21
CA TYR A 60 11.30 4.18 -3.79
C TYR A 60 12.49 3.22 -3.70
N PHE A 61 13.50 3.36 -4.58
CA PHE A 61 14.66 2.45 -4.68
C PHE A 61 15.82 2.78 -3.74
N ARG A 62 15.90 4.01 -3.19
CA ARG A 62 16.98 4.39 -2.24
C ARG A 62 17.03 3.50 -0.99
N LYS A 63 15.96 2.75 -0.70
CA LYS A 63 15.83 1.87 0.47
C LYS A 63 15.41 0.44 0.10
N GLU A 64 15.63 0.01 -1.13
CA GLU A 64 15.27 -1.32 -1.62
C GLU A 64 15.69 -2.45 -0.67
N ALA A 65 16.97 -2.55 -0.33
CA ALA A 65 17.46 -3.57 0.60
C ALA A 65 16.75 -3.54 1.96
N SER A 66 16.39 -2.34 2.45
CA SER A 66 15.64 -2.18 3.70
C SER A 66 14.19 -2.63 3.58
N LYS A 67 13.53 -2.33 2.45
CA LYS A 67 12.16 -2.74 2.16
C LYS A 67 12.06 -4.25 1.96
N LEU A 68 12.96 -4.83 1.17
CA LEU A 68 13.02 -6.27 0.93
C LEU A 68 13.30 -7.05 2.22
N ARG A 69 14.21 -6.57 3.08
CA ARG A 69 14.43 -7.15 4.42
C ARG A 69 13.17 -7.15 5.27
N ARG A 70 12.42 -6.05 5.31
CA ARG A 70 11.14 -5.97 6.05
C ARG A 70 10.10 -6.91 5.45
N ALA A 71 10.02 -6.98 4.13
CA ALA A 71 9.13 -7.89 3.42
C ALA A 71 9.43 -9.35 3.78
N ARG A 72 10.68 -9.80 3.65
CA ARG A 72 11.14 -11.14 4.07
C ARG A 72 10.78 -11.44 5.53
N GLY A 73 10.94 -10.47 6.42
CA GLY A 73 10.55 -10.62 7.83
C GLY A 73 9.04 -10.88 8.01
N ARG A 74 8.20 -10.12 7.30
CA ARG A 74 6.74 -10.28 7.32
C ARG A 74 6.30 -11.60 6.69
N VAL A 75 6.84 -11.93 5.52
CA VAL A 75 6.52 -13.19 4.82
C VAL A 75 6.92 -14.39 5.67
N ARG A 76 8.11 -14.38 6.30
CA ARG A 76 8.52 -15.45 7.22
C ARG A 76 7.55 -15.60 8.39
N HIS A 77 7.08 -14.49 8.96
CA HIS A 77 6.09 -14.54 10.03
C HIS A 77 4.77 -15.18 9.57
N LEU A 78 4.29 -14.80 8.38
CA LEU A 78 3.09 -15.40 7.77
C LEU A 78 3.29 -16.89 7.47
N ALA A 79 4.39 -17.26 6.82
CA ALA A 79 4.74 -18.64 6.49
C ALA A 79 4.77 -19.54 7.73
N ASN A 80 5.37 -19.06 8.83
CA ASN A 80 5.45 -19.80 10.08
C ASN A 80 4.10 -19.95 10.80
N ALA A 81 3.16 -19.02 10.57
CA ALA A 81 1.82 -19.09 11.17
C ALA A 81 0.86 -19.99 10.37
N MET A 82 1.22 -20.38 9.15
CA MET A 82 0.36 -21.19 8.28
C MET A 82 0.54 -22.68 8.52
N ASN A 83 -0.57 -23.38 8.74
CA ASN A 83 -0.56 -24.83 8.78
C ASN A 83 -0.27 -25.41 7.38
N GLY A 84 0.75 -26.27 7.27
CA GLY A 84 1.19 -26.85 6.00
C GLY A 84 2.09 -25.95 5.15
N GLY A 85 2.51 -24.79 5.66
CA GLY A 85 3.52 -23.95 5.01
C GLY A 85 3.05 -23.19 3.76
N PRO A 86 3.95 -22.39 3.16
CA PRO A 86 3.65 -21.49 2.04
C PRO A 86 3.66 -22.12 0.64
N ASP A 87 4.28 -23.29 0.48
CA ASP A 87 4.58 -23.88 -0.82
C ASP A 87 3.33 -24.03 -1.71
N GLY A 88 3.38 -23.42 -2.89
CA GLY A 88 2.31 -23.49 -3.90
C GLY A 88 1.07 -22.65 -3.59
N ARG A 89 1.02 -21.94 -2.46
CA ARG A 89 -0.14 -21.10 -2.09
C ARG A 89 -0.14 -19.78 -2.84
N SER A 90 -1.31 -19.32 -3.26
CA SER A 90 -1.49 -18.01 -3.87
C SER A 90 -1.24 -16.88 -2.87
N PHE A 91 -0.51 -15.84 -3.29
CA PHE A 91 -0.26 -14.63 -2.52
C PHE A 91 -0.59 -13.40 -3.38
N LEU A 92 -1.52 -12.54 -2.94
CA LEU A 92 -1.84 -11.27 -3.61
C LEU A 92 -1.30 -10.09 -2.80
N ASP A 93 -0.50 -9.25 -3.44
CA ASP A 93 -0.03 -7.98 -2.89
C ASP A 93 -0.72 -6.80 -3.58
N VAL A 94 -1.56 -6.06 -2.84
CA VAL A 94 -2.29 -4.90 -3.34
C VAL A 94 -1.49 -3.63 -2.98
N GLY A 95 -1.08 -2.86 -3.99
CA GLY A 95 -0.10 -1.79 -3.83
C GLY A 95 1.33 -2.33 -3.78
N CYS A 96 1.67 -3.22 -4.73
CA CYS A 96 2.94 -3.96 -4.70
C CYS A 96 4.17 -3.10 -4.99
N SER A 97 3.96 -1.90 -5.55
CA SER A 97 5.00 -0.97 -5.97
C SER A 97 6.13 -1.70 -6.70
N GLY A 98 7.39 -1.52 -6.27
CA GLY A 98 8.57 -2.16 -6.87
C GLY A 98 8.69 -3.69 -6.67
N GLY A 99 7.68 -4.39 -6.15
CA GLY A 99 7.65 -5.86 -6.10
C GLY A 99 8.35 -6.50 -4.90
N PHE A 100 8.64 -5.76 -3.83
CA PHE A 100 9.44 -6.30 -2.71
C PHE A 100 8.73 -7.38 -1.90
N MET A 101 7.40 -7.26 -1.71
CA MET A 101 6.64 -8.28 -0.98
C MET A 101 6.39 -9.50 -1.84
N THR A 102 6.05 -9.34 -3.11
CA THR A 102 5.89 -10.45 -4.05
C THR A 102 7.19 -11.23 -4.22
N GLN A 103 8.34 -10.55 -4.35
CA GLN A 103 9.65 -11.20 -4.36
C GLN A 103 9.89 -12.01 -3.08
N ALA A 104 9.66 -11.40 -1.91
CA ALA A 104 9.84 -12.10 -0.65
C ALA A 104 8.89 -13.29 -0.48
N ALA A 105 7.67 -13.20 -1.01
CA ALA A 105 6.69 -14.29 -1.02
C ALA A 105 7.14 -15.44 -1.93
N MET A 106 7.62 -15.15 -3.14
CA MET A 106 8.17 -16.16 -4.05
C MET A 106 9.38 -16.88 -3.43
N GLU A 107 10.29 -16.14 -2.81
CA GLU A 107 11.44 -16.72 -2.08
C GLU A 107 11.02 -17.67 -0.95
N ALA A 108 9.83 -17.46 -0.40
CA ALA A 108 9.27 -18.31 0.65
C ALA A 108 8.42 -19.47 0.11
N GLY A 109 8.25 -19.63 -1.21
CA GLY A 109 7.50 -20.74 -1.81
C GLY A 109 6.06 -20.43 -2.24
N PHE A 110 5.60 -19.19 -2.05
CA PHE A 110 4.29 -18.78 -2.55
C PHE A 110 4.27 -18.60 -4.08
N VAL A 111 3.09 -18.72 -4.67
CA VAL A 111 2.77 -18.25 -6.02
C VAL A 111 2.22 -16.82 -5.89
N ALA A 112 3.07 -15.82 -6.13
CA ALA A 112 2.73 -14.43 -5.85
C ALA A 112 2.18 -13.68 -7.08
N THR A 113 1.31 -12.71 -6.84
CA THR A 113 0.81 -11.75 -7.83
C THR A 113 0.76 -10.38 -7.16
N GLY A 114 1.26 -9.35 -7.84
CA GLY A 114 1.24 -7.97 -7.36
C GLY A 114 0.43 -7.07 -8.29
N ILE A 115 -0.32 -6.13 -7.72
CA ILE A 115 -1.02 -5.08 -8.46
C ILE A 115 -0.67 -3.71 -7.90
N ASP A 116 -0.46 -2.73 -8.78
CA ASP A 116 -0.22 -1.33 -8.40
C ASP A 116 -0.65 -0.41 -9.56
N PRO A 117 -1.29 0.75 -9.29
CA PRO A 117 -1.60 1.74 -10.32
C PRO A 117 -0.35 2.46 -10.87
N ASP A 118 0.79 2.45 -10.15
CA ASP A 118 2.05 3.03 -10.62
C ASP A 118 2.74 2.11 -11.64
N GLY A 119 2.55 2.42 -12.92
CA GLY A 119 3.10 1.65 -14.04
C GLY A 119 4.64 1.59 -14.04
N ASP A 120 5.33 2.62 -13.57
CA ASP A 120 6.80 2.64 -13.51
C ASP A 120 7.30 1.71 -12.41
N ALA A 121 6.63 1.69 -11.26
CA ALA A 121 6.95 0.76 -10.17
C ALA A 121 6.73 -0.70 -10.61
N VAL A 122 5.63 -0.98 -11.33
CA VAL A 122 5.36 -2.31 -11.89
C VAL A 122 6.39 -2.71 -12.95
N ALA A 123 6.81 -1.79 -13.82
CA ALA A 123 7.85 -2.04 -14.81
C ALA A 123 9.17 -2.41 -14.14
N HIS A 124 9.58 -1.66 -13.10
CA HIS A 124 10.75 -2.00 -12.29
C HIS A 124 10.63 -3.38 -11.64
N ALA A 125 9.47 -3.70 -11.03
CA ALA A 125 9.23 -4.99 -10.41
C ALA A 125 9.42 -6.14 -11.40
N ARG A 126 8.87 -6.01 -12.62
CA ARG A 126 9.02 -7.01 -13.70
C ARG A 126 10.45 -7.19 -14.17
N GLU A 127 11.22 -6.10 -14.22
CA GLU A 127 12.63 -6.13 -14.63
C GLU A 127 13.53 -6.81 -13.58
N HIS A 128 13.31 -6.52 -12.30
CA HIS A 128 14.21 -6.92 -11.21
C HIS A 128 13.79 -8.22 -10.50
N TYR A 129 12.50 -8.54 -10.53
CA TYR A 129 11.89 -9.67 -9.82
C TYR A 129 10.97 -10.46 -10.76
N PRO A 130 11.49 -11.03 -11.87
CA PRO A 130 10.68 -11.78 -12.81
C PRO A 130 10.16 -13.08 -12.18
N GLY A 131 8.85 -13.32 -12.29
CA GLY A 131 8.16 -14.48 -11.73
C GLY A 131 6.65 -14.39 -11.94
#